data_AF-A0A0Q9KP07-F1
#
_entry.id   AF-A0A0Q9KP07-F1
#
_cell.length_a   1.000
_cell.length_b   1.000
_cell.length_c   1.000
_cell.angle_alpha   90.00
_cell.angle_beta   90.00
_cell.angle_gamma   90.00
#
_symmetry.space_group_name_H-M   'P 1'
#
loop_
_entity.id
_entity.type
_entity.pdbx_description
1 polymer ?
#
loop_
_entity_poly.entity_id
_entity_poly.type
_entity_poly.pdbx_seq_one_letter_code
_entity_poly.pdbx_strand_id
1 'polypeptide(L)'
;MRHSTPMEHLLENLRETTGQISHLDLNEEANESLLLSLQNEQVELRQKIEETLLDERRSFTEHERQYLRACLVMEQNNIERFKTTQQSLVGQLQRINSGKVSRELYHYEEEQNVGFFIDKNR
;
A
#
# COMPACT_ATOMS: atom_id res chain seq x y z
N MET A 1 -14.13 37.07 2.72
CA MET A 1 -14.05 35.61 2.90
C MET A 1 -14.60 34.98 1.62
N ARG A 2 -13.79 34.27 0.84
CA ARG A 2 -14.31 33.54 -0.33
C ARG A 2 -15.03 32.31 0.22
N HIS A 3 -16.34 32.22 -0.01
CA HIS A 3 -17.09 31.00 0.29
C HIS A 3 -16.57 29.91 -0.65
N SER A 4 -16.01 28.84 -0.09
CA SER A 4 -15.59 27.70 -0.89
C SER A 4 -16.83 27.00 -1.43
N THR A 5 -16.78 26.59 -2.70
CA THR A 5 -17.90 25.89 -3.32
C THR A 5 -17.99 24.45 -2.78
N PRO A 6 -19.17 23.81 -2.81
CA PRO A 6 -19.29 22.40 -2.44
C PRO A 6 -18.30 21.48 -3.20
N MET A 7 -18.03 21.77 -4.47
CA MET A 7 -17.04 21.03 -5.27
C MET A 7 -15.60 21.25 -4.78
N GLU A 8 -15.23 22.49 -4.45
CA GLU A 8 -13.91 22.78 -3.89
C GLU A 8 -13.68 22.04 -2.56
N HIS A 9 -14.71 21.94 -1.71
CA HIS A 9 -14.63 21.14 -0.49
C HIS A 9 -14.40 19.65 -0.78
N LEU A 10 -15.09 19.07 -1.76
CA LEU A 10 -14.87 17.68 -2.15
C LEU A 10 -13.45 17.44 -2.69
N LEU A 11 -12.93 18.36 -3.51
CA LEU A 11 -11.58 18.29 -4.06
C LEU A 11 -10.50 18.48 -2.98
N GLU A 12 -10.76 19.35 -2.01
CA GLU A 12 -9.88 19.55 -0.86
C GLU A 12 -9.83 18.28 0.01
N ASN A 13 -10.99 17.70 0.34
CA ASN A 13 -11.06 16.45 1.09
C ASN A 13 -10.35 15.29 0.36
N LEU A 14 -10.49 15.22 -0.97
CA LEU A 14 -9.77 14.23 -1.77
C LEU A 14 -8.26 14.42 -1.66
N ARG A 15 -7.79 15.67 -1.72
CA ARG A 15 -6.38 16.01 -1.55
C ARG A 15 -5.87 15.65 -0.16
N GLU A 16 -6.62 15.97 0.89
CA GLU A 16 -6.27 15.65 2.27
C GLU A 16 -6.19 14.14 2.48
N THR A 17 -7.20 13.39 2.03
CA THR A 17 -7.23 11.92 2.14
C THR A 17 -6.03 11.30 1.41
N THR A 18 -5.74 11.78 0.20
CA THR A 18 -4.55 11.34 -0.57
C THR A 18 -3.26 11.67 0.17
N GLY A 19 -3.18 12.86 0.77
CA GLY A 19 -2.07 13.28 1.60
C GLY A 19 -1.89 12.38 2.82
N GLN A 20 -2.96 12.01 3.52
CA GLN A 20 -2.89 11.09 4.66
C GLN A 20 -2.31 9.74 4.24
N ILE A 21 -2.74 9.18 3.10
CA ILE A 21 -2.16 7.96 2.53
C ILE A 21 -0.66 8.13 2.24
N SER A 22 -0.23 9.30 1.75
CA SER A 22 1.18 9.61 1.55
C SER A 22 2.01 9.68 2.84
N HIS A 23 1.39 9.89 4.01
CA HIS A 23 2.08 9.97 5.29
C HIS A 23 1.99 8.67 6.12
N LEU A 24 1.18 7.69 5.70
CA LEU A 24 1.12 6.40 6.37
C LEU A 24 2.47 5.70 6.40
N ASP A 25 2.86 5.22 7.58
CA ASP A 25 3.95 4.28 7.74
C ASP A 25 3.46 2.87 7.38
N LEU A 26 4.03 2.32 6.32
CA LEU A 26 3.66 1.02 5.76
C LEU A 26 4.34 -0.15 6.47
N ASN A 27 5.24 0.12 7.41
CA ASN A 27 5.88 -0.92 8.21
C ASN A 27 5.08 -1.27 9.48
N GLU A 28 4.10 -0.45 9.81
CA GLU A 28 3.23 -0.65 10.97
C GLU A 28 1.94 -1.37 10.54
N GLU A 29 1.76 -2.60 11.01
CA GLU A 29 0.61 -3.46 10.68
C GLU A 29 -0.74 -2.81 11.03
N ALA A 30 -0.79 -2.00 12.10
CA ALA A 30 -1.99 -1.27 12.50
C ALA A 30 -2.49 -0.31 11.40
N ASN A 31 -1.60 0.16 10.52
CA ASN A 31 -1.94 1.08 9.44
C ASN A 31 -2.56 0.40 8.22
N GLU A 32 -2.62 -0.93 8.15
CA GLU A 32 -3.28 -1.62 7.03
C GLU A 32 -4.79 -1.32 6.99
N SER A 33 -5.47 -1.44 8.13
CA SER A 33 -6.90 -1.14 8.23
C SER A 33 -7.20 0.34 7.92
N LEU A 34 -6.32 1.24 8.38
CA LEU A 34 -6.41 2.66 8.09
C LEU A 34 -6.19 2.96 6.60
N LEU A 35 -5.21 2.31 5.96
CA LEU A 35 -4.96 2.43 4.53
C LEU A 35 -6.21 2.04 3.72
N LEU A 36 -6.83 0.90 4.05
CA LEU A 36 -8.05 0.45 3.38
C LEU A 36 -9.21 1.43 3.58
N SER A 37 -9.37 1.96 4.80
CA SER A 37 -10.38 2.97 5.09
C SER A 37 -10.19 4.23 4.26
N LEU A 38 -8.96 4.75 4.17
CA LEU A 38 -8.64 5.95 3.39
C LEU A 38 -8.81 5.72 1.88
N GLN A 39 -8.48 4.53 1.39
CA GLN A 39 -8.72 4.18 -0.02
C GLN A 39 -10.21 4.13 -0.35
N ASN A 40 -11.03 3.57 0.54
CA ASN A 40 -12.48 3.60 0.39
C ASN A 40 -13.02 5.03 0.38
N GLU A 41 -12.54 5.88 1.29
CA GLU A 41 -12.90 7.30 1.33
C GLU A 41 -12.52 8.03 0.03
N GLN A 42 -11.33 7.77 -0.53
CA GLN A 42 -10.95 8.33 -1.84
C GLN A 42 -11.92 7.91 -2.95
N VAL A 43 -12.36 6.64 -2.97
CA VAL A 43 -13.33 6.14 -3.96
C VAL A 43 -14.67 6.84 -3.79
N GLU A 44 -15.18 6.96 -2.56
CA GLU A 44 -16.43 7.66 -2.29
C GLU A 44 -16.37 9.14 -2.68
N LEU A 45 -15.27 9.83 -2.39
CA LEU A 45 -15.07 11.22 -2.76
C LEU A 45 -15.05 11.39 -4.29
N ARG A 46 -14.37 10.51 -5.02
CA ARG A 46 -14.36 10.50 -6.49
C ARG A 46 -15.76 10.31 -7.06
N GLN A 47 -16.52 9.38 -6.50
CA GLN A 47 -17.89 9.13 -6.93
C GLN A 47 -18.78 10.36 -6.68
N LYS A 48 -18.71 10.98 -5.49
CA LYS A 48 -19.46 12.21 -5.18
C LYS A 48 -19.10 13.37 -6.10
N ILE A 49 -17.81 13.51 -6.45
CA ILE A 49 -17.36 14.52 -7.42
C ILE A 49 -17.97 14.26 -8.79
N GLU A 50 -17.95 13.02 -9.26
CA GLU A 50 -18.53 12.63 -10.54
C GLU A 50 -20.04 12.88 -10.58
N GLU A 51 -20.77 12.44 -9.55
CA GLU A 51 -22.21 12.69 -9.38
C GLU A 51 -22.52 14.19 -9.40
N THR A 52 -21.75 15.00 -8.67
CA THR A 52 -21.94 16.47 -8.64
C THR A 52 -21.73 17.10 -10.02
N LEU A 53 -20.70 16.66 -10.76
CA LEU A 53 -20.46 17.17 -12.12
C LEU A 53 -21.56 16.77 -13.11
N LEU A 54 -22.09 15.55 -12.97
CA LEU A 54 -23.20 15.06 -13.78
C LEU A 54 -24.49 15.84 -13.51
N ASP A 55 -24.80 16.08 -12.24
CA ASP A 55 -25.98 16.85 -11.81
C ASP A 55 -25.91 18.31 -12.29
N GLU A 56 -24.72 18.92 -12.18
CA GLU A 56 -24.46 20.28 -12.65
C GLU A 56 -24.26 20.37 -14.18
N ARG A 57 -24.23 19.21 -14.88
CA ARG A 57 -23.98 19.07 -16.33
C ARG A 57 -22.77 19.87 -16.81
N ARG A 58 -21.69 19.83 -16.04
CA ARG A 58 -20.46 20.55 -16.35
C ARG A 58 -19.25 19.66 -16.24
N SER A 59 -18.14 20.17 -16.77
CA SER A 59 -16.82 19.61 -16.53
C SER A 59 -16.05 20.43 -15.50
N PHE A 60 -14.91 19.92 -15.08
CA PHE A 60 -13.98 20.66 -14.23
C PHE A 60 -13.54 21.98 -14.88
N THR A 61 -13.57 23.03 -14.07
CA THR A 61 -12.97 24.33 -14.36
C THR A 61 -11.44 24.23 -14.35
N GLU A 62 -10.76 25.24 -14.89
CA GLU A 62 -9.29 25.25 -14.90
C GLU A 62 -8.70 25.29 -13.49
N HIS A 63 -9.39 25.94 -12.53
CA HIS A 63 -8.97 25.95 -11.14
C HIS A 63 -9.09 24.57 -10.49
N GLU A 64 -10.23 23.90 -10.65
CA GLU A 64 -10.45 22.54 -10.11
C GLU A 64 -9.47 21.50 -10.71
N ARG A 65 -9.09 21.67 -11.99
CA ARG A 65 -8.07 20.82 -12.62
C ARG A 65 -6.70 20.92 -11.94
N GLN A 66 -6.37 22.05 -11.31
CA GLN A 66 -5.11 22.19 -10.57
C GLN A 66 -5.11 21.30 -9.33
N TYR A 67 -6.25 21.20 -8.61
CA TYR A 67 -6.41 20.28 -7.48
C TYR A 67 -6.26 18.82 -7.93
N LEU A 68 -6.89 18.46 -9.05
CA LEU A 68 -6.78 17.10 -9.59
C LEU A 68 -5.35 16.73 -9.98
N ARG A 69 -4.61 17.65 -10.62
CA ARG A 69 -3.21 17.43 -10.96
C ARG A 69 -2.36 17.19 -9.70
N ALA A 70 -2.58 17.97 -8.65
CA ALA A 70 -1.87 17.77 -7.39
C ALA A 70 -2.17 16.40 -6.77
N CYS A 71 -3.44 15.99 -6.74
CA CYS A 71 -3.85 14.67 -6.25
C CYS A 71 -3.21 13.55 -7.08
N LEU A 72 -3.25 13.66 -8.42
CA LEU A 72 -2.68 12.66 -9.33
C LEU A 72 -1.17 12.49 -9.14
N VAL A 73 -0.43 13.57 -8.89
CA VAL A 73 1.00 13.50 -8.56
C VAL A 73 1.22 12.77 -7.23
N MET A 74 0.43 13.07 -6.20
CA MET A 74 0.53 12.37 -4.91
C MET A 74 0.21 10.88 -5.04
N GLU A 75 -0.81 10.52 -5.81
CA GLU A 75 -1.19 9.14 -6.06
C GLU A 75 -0.12 8.36 -6.82
N GLN A 76 0.49 8.97 -7.83
CA GLN A 76 1.61 8.37 -8.54
C GLN A 76 2.79 8.09 -7.60
N ASN A 77 3.12 9.06 -6.73
CA ASN A 77 4.17 8.88 -5.72
C ASN A 77 3.81 7.77 -4.72
N ASN A 78 2.55 7.69 -4.29
CA ASN A 78 2.06 6.63 -3.41
C ASN A 78 2.18 5.25 -4.07
N ILE A 79 1.80 5.13 -5.34
CA ILE A 79 1.91 3.87 -6.10
C ILE A 79 3.37 3.41 -6.19
N GLU A 80 4.31 4.30 -6.53
CA GLU A 80 5.73 3.95 -6.60
C GLU A 80 6.31 3.58 -5.23
N ARG A 81 5.86 4.26 -4.16
CA ARG A 81 6.20 3.90 -2.79
C ARG A 81 5.69 2.50 -2.45
N PHE A 82 4.43 2.19 -2.74
CA PHE A 82 3.83 0.88 -2.48
C PHE A 82 4.54 -0.25 -3.24
N LYS A 83 4.87 -0.03 -4.52
CA LYS A 83 5.65 -1.00 -5.32
C LYS A 83 7.02 -1.28 -4.69
N THR A 84 7.71 -0.22 -4.28
CA THR A 84 9.04 -0.34 -3.65
C THR A 84 8.96 -1.13 -2.34
N THR A 85 7.98 -0.81 -1.49
CA THR A 85 7.74 -1.54 -0.24
C THR A 85 7.40 -3.01 -0.51
N GLN A 86 6.52 -3.28 -1.46
CA GLN A 86 6.14 -4.65 -1.84
C GLN A 86 7.36 -5.45 -2.31
N GLN A 87 8.20 -4.88 -3.17
CA GLN A 87 9.44 -5.53 -3.63
C GLN A 87 10.39 -5.82 -2.47
N SER A 88 10.54 -4.89 -1.53
CA SER A 88 11.36 -5.10 -0.33
C SER A 88 10.84 -6.26 0.53
N LEU A 89 9.52 -6.30 0.80
CA LEU A 89 8.89 -7.36 1.58
C LEU A 89 9.01 -8.73 0.89
N VAL A 90 8.80 -8.79 -0.43
CA VAL A 90 9.01 -10.02 -1.21
C VAL A 90 10.47 -10.49 -1.10
N GLY A 91 11.44 -9.58 -1.22
CA GLY A 91 12.86 -9.92 -1.06
C GLY A 91 13.23 -10.36 0.37
N GLN A 92 12.55 -9.85 1.40
CA GLN A 92 12.70 -10.34 2.77
C GLN A 92 12.12 -11.74 2.94
N LEU A 93 10.91 -12.00 2.43
CA LEU A 93 10.28 -13.31 2.47
C LEU A 93 11.11 -14.38 1.74
N GLN A 94 11.68 -14.04 0.58
CA GLN A 94 12.58 -14.94 -0.16
C GLN A 94 13.81 -15.31 0.66
N ARG A 95 14.44 -14.34 1.34
CA ARG A 95 15.59 -14.58 2.23
C ARG A 95 15.24 -15.45 3.44
N ILE A 96 14.07 -15.24 4.03
CA ILE A 96 13.57 -16.06 5.14
C ILE A 96 13.35 -17.49 4.65
N ASN A 97 12.72 -17.67 3.49
CA ASN A 97 12.46 -18.99 2.91
C ASN A 97 13.76 -19.71 2.55
N SER A 98 14.73 -19.05 1.91
CA SER A 98 16.04 -19.66 1.65
C SER A 98 16.76 -20.05 2.94
N GLY A 99 16.68 -19.21 3.98
CA GLY A 99 17.26 -19.51 5.28
C GLY A 99 16.55 -20.64 6.05
N LYS A 100 15.26 -20.89 5.78
CA LYS A 100 14.54 -22.07 6.28
C LYS A 100 15.00 -23.32 5.53
N VAL A 101 15.03 -23.29 4.20
CA VAL A 101 15.49 -24.39 3.37
C VAL A 101 16.93 -24.79 3.71
N SER A 102 17.84 -23.82 3.89
CA SER A 102 19.22 -24.11 4.32
C SER A 102 19.26 -24.77 5.70
N ARG A 103 18.47 -24.30 6.67
CA ARG A 103 18.42 -24.91 8.02
C ARG A 103 17.84 -26.31 8.00
N GLU A 104 16.82 -26.56 7.19
CA GLU A 104 16.22 -27.89 7.00
C GLU A 104 17.21 -28.85 6.31
N LEU A 105 17.97 -28.38 5.32
CA LEU A 105 19.04 -29.16 4.68
C LEU A 105 20.15 -29.53 5.67
N TYR A 106 20.63 -28.58 6.47
CA TYR A 106 21.66 -28.86 7.48
C TYR A 106 21.16 -29.78 8.59
N HIS A 107 19.91 -29.64 9.04
CA HIS A 107 19.30 -30.58 9.98
C HIS A 107 19.22 -32.00 9.40
N TYR A 108 18.85 -32.13 8.14
CA TYR A 108 18.79 -33.42 7.45
C TYR A 108 20.19 -34.06 7.31
N GLU A 109 21.23 -33.26 6.99
CA GLU A 109 22.62 -33.73 6.94
C GLU A 109 23.19 -34.09 8.33
N GLU A 110 22.83 -33.36 9.39
CA GLU A 110 23.18 -33.69 10.77
C GLU A 110 22.51 -34.99 11.24
N GLU A 111 21.22 -35.18 10.96
CA GLU A 111 20.50 -36.42 11.27
C GLU A 111 21.08 -37.63 10.52
N GLN A 112 21.53 -37.45 9.27
CA GLN A 112 22.22 -38.51 8.52
C GLN A 112 23.62 -38.82 9.06
N ASN A 113 24.35 -37.83 9.58
CA ASN A 113 25.69 -38.03 10.15
C ASN A 113 25.70 -38.62 11.58
N VAL A 114 24.56 -38.62 12.28
CA VAL A 114 24.43 -39.17 13.65
C VAL A 114 23.93 -40.63 13.65
N GLY A 115 23.61 -41.22 12.50
CA GLY A 115 23.09 -42.59 12.39
C GLY A 115 24.09 -43.63 11.88
N PHE A 116 24.30 -44.70 12.68
CA PHE A 116 24.93 -46.00 12.37
C PHE A 116 26.41 -46.23 12.74
N PHE A 117 26.71 -46.19 14.04
CA PHE A 117 27.53 -47.24 14.65
C PHE A 117 26.60 -48.27 15.30
N ILE A 118 26.09 -49.23 14.51
CA ILE A 118 25.59 -50.49 15.08
C ILE A 118 26.78 -51.44 15.10
N ASP A 119 27.27 -51.71 16.31
CA ASP A 119 28.28 -52.69 16.61
C ASP A 119 27.79 -54.09 16.19
N LYS A 120 28.17 -54.52 14.98
CA LYS A 120 28.06 -55.92 14.57
C LYS A 120 29.27 -56.65 15.13
N ASN A 121 29.29 -56.90 16.44
CA ASN A 121 30.00 -58.01 17.08
C ASN A 121 29.72 -58.08 18.58
N ARG A 122 28.65 -58.78 18.98
CA ARG A 122 28.69 -59.82 20.03
C ARG A 122 27.37 -60.57 20.17
#